data_AF-A0A176RUY2-F1
#
_entry.id   AF-A0A176RUY2-F1
#
_cell.length_a   1.000
_cell.length_b   1.000
_cell.length_c   1.000
_cell.angle_alpha   90.00
_cell.angle_beta   90.00
_cell.angle_gamma   90.00
#
_symmetry.space_group_name_H-M   'P 1'
#
loop_
_entity.id
_entity.type
_entity.pdbx_description
1 polymer ?
#
loop_
_entity_poly.entity_id
_entity_poly.type
_entity_poly.pdbx_seq_one_letter_code
_entity_poly.pdbx_strand_id
1 'polypeptide(L)' 'MIAPDGACVVASASSLEKEFKQAISSGGNVSAATEVGKTIAERAKAAGIIKVAFDRSGFRYHGRVKALAEAARENGLSF' A
#
# COMPACT_ATOMS: atom_id res chain seq x y z
N MET A 1 -4.79 -3.89 3.71
CA MET A 1 -4.43 -4.97 4.63
C MET A 1 -5.68 -5.59 5.18
N ILE A 2 -5.83 -6.87 4.91
CA ILE A 2 -6.95 -7.68 5.35
C ILE A 2 -6.39 -8.63 6.41
N ALA A 3 -7.16 -8.84 7.47
CA ALA A 3 -6.81 -9.77 8.53
C ALA A 3 -6.81 -11.23 7.99
N PRO A 4 -6.17 -12.17 8.69
CA PRO A 4 -6.06 -13.56 8.24
C PRO A 4 -7.41 -14.27 8.06
N ASP A 5 -8.46 -13.76 8.71
CA ASP A 5 -9.84 -14.23 8.59
C ASP A 5 -10.52 -13.82 7.27
N GLY A 6 -9.89 -12.94 6.49
CA GLY A 6 -10.43 -12.43 5.22
C GLY A 6 -11.62 -11.48 5.37
N ALA A 7 -12.12 -11.26 6.59
CA ALA A 7 -13.36 -10.52 6.84
C ALA A 7 -13.10 -9.08 7.30
N CYS A 8 -11.99 -8.84 8.00
CA CYS A 8 -11.69 -7.54 8.59
C CYS A 8 -10.58 -6.79 7.82
N VAL A 9 -10.81 -5.52 7.50
CA VAL A 9 -9.77 -4.64 6.92
C VAL A 9 -9.09 -3.89 8.06
N VAL A 10 -7.79 -4.12 8.25
CA VAL A 10 -7.02 -3.50 9.34
C VAL A 10 -6.46 -2.13 8.94
N ALA A 11 -6.03 -2.00 7.69
CA ALA A 11 -5.55 -0.74 7.13
C ALA A 11 -5.83 -0.71 5.63
N SER A 12 -6.33 0.41 5.12
CA SER A 12 -6.50 0.66 3.69
C SER A 12 -5.85 1.98 3.33
N ALA A 13 -5.34 2.13 2.12
CA ALA A 13 -4.91 3.40 1.55
C ALA A 13 -5.22 3.37 0.05
N SER A 14 -5.67 4.50 -0.50
CA SER A 14 -6.05 4.59 -1.90
C SER A 14 -5.78 5.99 -2.44
N SER A 15 -5.39 6.09 -3.71
CA SER A 15 -5.24 7.36 -4.42
C SER A 15 -6.55 8.14 -4.58
N LEU A 16 -7.69 7.55 -4.19
CA LEU A 16 -9.00 8.22 -4.14
C LEU A 16 -9.23 9.00 -2.84
N GLU A 17 -8.42 8.79 -1.80
CA GLU A 17 -8.54 9.56 -0.55
C GLU A 17 -8.31 11.06 -0.83
N LYS A 18 -9.07 11.93 -0.17
CA LYS A 18 -9.05 13.38 -0.43
C LYS A 18 -7.65 13.98 -0.27
N GLU A 19 -6.89 13.51 0.71
CA GLU A 19 -5.50 13.94 0.96
C GLU A 19 -4.60 13.60 -0.24
N PHE A 20 -4.73 12.40 -0.79
CA PHE A 20 -4.01 11.96 -1.98
C PHE A 20 -4.46 12.64 -3.26
N LYS A 21 -5.76 12.89 -3.39
CA LYS A 21 -6.37 13.57 -4.55
C LYS A 21 -5.96 15.04 -4.64
N GLN A 22 -5.67 15.67 -3.50
CA GLN A 22 -5.17 17.05 -3.44
C GLN A 22 -3.65 17.12 -3.63
N ALA A 23 -2.91 16.10 -3.16
CA ALA A 23 -1.46 16.07 -3.28
C ALA A 23 -0.94 15.58 -4.65
N ILE A 24 -1.69 14.73 -5.35
CA ILE A 24 -1.24 14.11 -6.61
C ILE A 24 -2.15 14.49 -7.78
N SER A 25 -1.56 15.05 -8.85
CA SER A 25 -2.27 15.39 -10.09
C SER A 25 -2.79 14.18 -10.88
N SER A 26 -2.20 13.00 -10.67
CA SER A 26 -2.59 11.75 -11.34
C SER A 26 -2.38 10.54 -10.42
N GLY A 27 -3.47 9.90 -10.01
CA GLY A 27 -3.44 8.68 -9.17
C GLY A 27 -3.02 7.41 -9.92
N GLY A 28 -2.72 7.51 -11.22
CA GLY A 28 -2.44 6.38 -12.12
C GLY A 28 -0.96 6.07 -12.33
N ASN A 29 -0.04 6.77 -11.68
CA ASN A 29 1.39 6.72 -11.97
C ASN A 29 2.19 5.94 -10.90
N VAL A 30 3.50 5.79 -11.16
CA VAL A 30 4.44 5.08 -10.28
C VAL A 30 4.65 5.86 -8.97
N SER A 31 4.69 7.20 -9.02
CA SER A 31 4.82 8.04 -7.83
C SER A 31 3.64 7.89 -6.87
N ALA A 32 2.39 7.90 -7.38
CA ALA A 32 1.22 7.63 -6.55
C ALA A 32 1.27 6.24 -5.92
N ALA A 33 1.73 5.23 -6.66
CA ALA A 33 1.89 3.88 -6.13
C ALA A 33 2.92 3.84 -4.99
N THR A 34 4.03 4.59 -5.11
CA THR A 34 5.00 4.69 -4.02
C THR A 34 4.41 5.36 -2.79
N GLU A 35 3.75 6.51 -2.92
CA GLU A 35 3.20 7.21 -1.75
C GLU A 35 2.10 6.40 -1.06
N VAL A 36 1.20 5.76 -1.81
CA VAL A 36 0.20 4.84 -1.26
C VAL A 36 0.87 3.68 -0.51
N GLY A 37 1.97 3.14 -1.06
CA GLY A 37 2.78 2.12 -0.40
C GLY A 37 3.42 2.59 0.92
N LYS A 38 3.87 3.84 0.99
CA LYS A 38 4.40 4.43 2.24
C LYS A 38 3.30 4.58 3.29
N THR A 39 2.18 5.20 2.92
CA THR A 39 1.09 5.48 3.86
C THR A 39 0.46 4.21 4.40
N ILE A 40 0.32 3.15 3.58
CA ILE A 40 -0.22 1.88 4.08
C ILE A 40 0.75 1.20 5.05
N ALA A 41 2.06 1.36 4.85
CA ALA A 41 3.08 0.83 5.75
C ALA A 41 3.11 1.57 7.09
N GLU A 42 2.97 2.87 7.07
CA GLU A 42 2.85 3.68 8.29
C GLU A 42 1.59 3.31 9.09
N ARG A 43 0.43 3.19 8.41
CA ARG A 43 -0.82 2.73 9.04
C ARG A 43 -0.68 1.32 9.61
N ALA A 44 -0.01 0.42 8.90
CA ALA A 44 0.24 -0.94 9.37
C ALA A 44 1.16 -0.99 10.59
N LYS A 45 2.25 -0.20 10.58
CA LYS A 45 3.14 -0.05 11.73
C LYS A 45 2.42 0.53 12.94
N ALA A 46 1.56 1.54 12.74
CA ALA A 46 0.73 2.10 13.81
C ALA A 46 -0.23 1.06 14.40
N ALA A 47 -0.72 0.13 13.56
CA ALA A 47 -1.51 -1.02 14.00
C ALA A 47 -0.68 -2.18 14.57
N GLY A 48 0.65 -2.06 14.65
CA GLY A 48 1.56 -3.10 15.17
C GLY A 48 1.79 -4.28 14.20
N ILE A 49 1.46 -4.12 12.92
CA ILE A 49 1.58 -5.18 11.91
C ILE A 49 2.88 -5.00 11.12
N ILE A 50 3.78 -5.97 11.24
CA ILE A 50 5.11 -5.95 10.62
C ILE A 50 5.24 -7.00 9.52
N LYS A 51 4.68 -8.20 9.72
CA LYS A 51 4.69 -9.28 8.73
C LYS A 51 3.36 -9.33 8.00
N VAL A 52 3.41 -9.24 6.68
CA VAL A 52 2.24 -9.37 5.81
C VAL A 52 2.57 -10.25 4.61
N ALA A 53 1.56 -10.63 3.84
CA ALA A 53 1.75 -11.23 2.53
C ALA A 53 1.37 -10.20 1.46
N PHE A 54 2.20 -10.05 0.44
CA PHE A 54 1.88 -9.19 -0.70
C PHE A 54 1.05 -9.95 -1.72
N ASP A 55 -0.26 -9.68 -1.74
CA ASP A 55 -1.12 -10.17 -2.81
C ASP A 55 -1.07 -9.23 -4.02
N ARG A 56 -0.75 -9.81 -5.17
CA ARG A 56 -0.71 -9.11 -6.46
C ARG A 56 -2.05 -9.18 -7.20
N SER A 57 -3.06 -9.90 -6.69
CA SER A 57 -4.43 -9.99 -7.19
C SER A 57 -4.53 -10.18 -8.72
N GLY A 58 -3.62 -10.97 -9.30
CA GLY A 58 -3.56 -11.26 -10.74
C GLY A 58 -2.75 -10.27 -11.60
N PHE A 59 -2.26 -9.16 -11.04
CA PHE A 59 -1.41 -8.22 -11.76
C PHE A 59 0.04 -8.71 -11.86
N ARG A 60 0.72 -8.33 -12.95
CA ARG A 60 2.17 -8.56 -13.08
C ARG A 60 2.93 -7.74 -12.05
N TYR A 61 3.91 -8.35 -11.40
CA TYR A 61 4.82 -7.66 -10.49
C TYR A 61 5.78 -6.76 -11.30
N HIS A 62 5.26 -5.62 -11.74
CA HIS A 62 5.95 -4.67 -12.59
C HIS A 62 5.35 -3.26 -12.42
N GLY A 63 6.12 -2.23 -12.82
CA GLY A 63 5.69 -0.84 -12.79
C GLY A 63 5.14 -0.43 -11.43
N ARG A 64 3.85 -0.07 -11.41
CA ARG A 64 3.13 0.41 -10.21
C ARG A 64 3.07 -0.62 -9.08
N VAL A 65 2.86 -1.89 -9.40
CA VAL A 65 2.76 -2.95 -8.38
C VAL A 65 4.09 -3.15 -7.67
N LYS A 66 5.19 -3.15 -8.44
CA LYS A 66 6.54 -3.22 -7.90
C LYS A 66 6.86 -2.00 -7.04
N ALA A 67 6.53 -0.80 -7.51
CA ALA A 67 6.81 0.44 -6.78
C ALA A 67 6.03 0.54 -5.45
N LEU A 68 4.77 0.09 -5.43
CA LEU A 68 3.99 0.01 -4.20
C LEU A 68 4.61 -0.99 -3.21
N ALA A 69 5.03 -2.16 -3.71
CA ALA A 69 5.67 -3.18 -2.89
C ALA A 69 7.00 -2.69 -2.30
N GLU A 70 7.87 -2.10 -3.12
CA GLU A 70 9.16 -1.56 -2.66
C GLU A 70 8.96 -0.44 -1.63
N ALA A 71 8.04 0.49 -1.88
CA ALA A 71 7.74 1.56 -0.93
C ALA A 71 7.19 1.03 0.41
N ALA A 72 6.33 0.03 0.39
CA ALA A 72 5.84 -0.60 1.61
C ALA A 72 6.97 -1.30 2.38
N ARG A 73 7.89 -1.97 1.66
CA ARG A 73 9.05 -2.66 2.24
C ARG A 73 10.05 -1.70 2.88
N GLU A 74 10.36 -0.59 2.21
CA GLU A 74 11.22 0.48 2.75
C GLU A 74 10.63 1.10 4.02
N ASN A 75 9.31 1.20 4.08
CA ASN A 75 8.61 1.70 5.26
C ASN A 75 8.40 0.62 6.33
N GLY A 76 9.14 -0.49 6.26
CA GLY A 76 9.32 -1.46 7.33
C GLY A 76 8.26 -2.54 7.43
N LEU A 77 7.46 -2.74 6.38
CA LEU A 77 6.72 -3.98 6.21
C LEU A 77 7.65 -5.09 5.70
N SER A 78 7.56 -6.27 6.31
CA SER A 78 8.22 -7.49 5.84
C SER A 78 7.21 -8.38 5.13
N PHE A 79 7.47 -8.63 3.85
CA PHE A 79 6.73 -9.56 2.99
C PHE A 79 7.56 -10.02 1.78
#